data_AF-A0A7W1IUS3-F1
#
_entry.id   AF-A0A7W1IUS3-F1
#
_cell.length_a   1.000
_cell.length_b   1.000
_cell.length_c   1.000
_cell.angle_alpha   90.00
_cell.angle_beta   90.00
_cell.angle_gamma   90.00
#
_symmetry.space_group_name_H-M   'P 1'
#
loop_
_entity.id
_entity.type
_entity.pdbx_description
1 polymer ?
#
loop_
_entity_poly.entity_id
_entity_poly.type
_entity_poly.pdbx_seq_one_letter_code
_entity_poly.pdbx_strand_id
1 'polypeptide(L)'
;MKIKGTCRRDGREFLGEQVVGSGGECPWDGQPFNADYAVTLVDALRDAEVAGSALEVALETLADLSPAFTLDREAIFGAMRAALDRLERNVAQRG
;
A
#
# COMPACT_ATOMS: atom_id res chain seq x y z
N MET A 1 1.11 5.72 -8.12
CA MET A 1 0.04 5.44 -7.13
C MET A 1 0.53 5.79 -5.73
N LYS A 2 -0.26 6.55 -4.95
CA LYS A 2 0.04 6.87 -3.55
C LYS A 2 -0.75 5.97 -2.61
N ILE A 3 -0.12 5.43 -1.58
CA ILE A 3 -0.80 4.60 -0.58
C ILE A 3 -1.29 5.50 0.56
N LYS A 4 -2.57 5.37 0.92
CA LYS A 4 -3.18 6.03 2.07
C LYS A 4 -3.62 4.99 3.08
N GLY A 5 -3.39 5.27 4.37
CA GLY A 5 -3.87 4.46 5.48
C GLY A 5 -4.49 5.32 6.57
N THR A 6 -5.08 4.66 7.57
CA THR A 6 -5.62 5.32 8.77
C THR A 6 -4.99 4.69 9.99
N CYS A 7 -4.41 5.49 10.87
CA CYS A 7 -3.88 5.00 12.13
C CYS A 7 -5.03 4.55 13.03
N ARG A 8 -4.96 3.32 13.55
CA ARG A 8 -6.00 2.79 14.43
C ARG A 8 -5.97 3.37 15.84
N ARG A 9 -4.86 3.97 16.26
CA ARG A 9 -4.71 4.55 17.60
C ARG A 9 -5.32 5.94 17.69
N ASP A 10 -5.03 6.81 16.73
CA ASP A 10 -5.47 8.21 16.76
C ASP A 10 -6.54 8.56 15.70
N GLY A 11 -6.88 7.61 14.83
CA GLY A 11 -7.93 7.73 13.81
C GLY A 11 -7.58 8.61 12.62
N ARG A 12 -6.35 9.12 12.52
CA ARG A 12 -5.96 10.07 11.46
C ARG A 12 -5.44 9.35 10.24
N GLU A 13 -5.74 9.93 9.08
CA GLU A 13 -5.24 9.45 7.80
C GLU A 13 -3.76 9.82 7.61
N PHE A 14 -3.00 8.96 6.97
CA PHE A 14 -1.59 9.19 6.64
C PHE A 14 -1.29 8.70 5.22
N LEU A 15 -0.22 9.25 4.63
CA LEU A 15 0.37 8.77 3.40
C LEU A 15 1.51 7.79 3.68
N GLY A 16 1.68 6.80 2.81
CA GLY A 16 2.74 5.81 2.94
C GLY A 16 4.12 6.44 3.03
N GLU A 17 4.38 7.44 2.17
CA GLU A 17 5.61 8.24 2.18
C GLU A 17 5.90 8.94 3.53
N GLN A 18 4.87 9.38 4.26
CA GLN A 18 5.05 10.02 5.57
C GLN A 18 5.54 9.00 6.61
N VAL A 19 5.03 7.77 6.53
CA VAL A 19 5.43 6.66 7.40
C VAL A 19 6.83 6.15 7.05
N VAL A 20 7.16 6.12 5.76
CA VAL A 20 8.53 5.84 5.31
C VAL A 20 9.50 6.91 5.82
N GLY A 21 9.11 8.19 5.75
CA GLY A 21 9.91 9.31 6.22
C GLY A 21 10.12 9.33 7.74
N SER A 22 9.15 8.84 8.52
CA SER A 22 9.23 8.74 9.98
C SER A 22 9.91 7.45 10.46
N GLY A 23 10.31 6.54 9.57
CA GLY A 23 10.92 5.27 9.96
C GLY A 23 9.94 4.22 10.51
N GLY A 24 8.66 4.31 10.14
CA GLY A 24 7.62 3.34 10.54
C GLY A 24 6.72 3.82 11.67
N GLU A 25 6.81 5.09 12.03
CA GLU A 25 5.98 5.73 13.04
C GLU A 25 4.76 6.43 12.43
N CYS A 26 3.68 6.50 13.20
CA CYS A 26 2.55 7.35 12.82
C CYS A 26 3.03 8.81 12.78
N PRO A 27 2.79 9.56 11.67
CA PRO A 27 3.23 10.95 11.54
C PRO A 27 2.63 11.90 12.58
N TRP A 28 1.62 11.43 13.31
CA TRP A 28 0.78 12.29 14.11
C TRP A 28 0.79 11.99 15.60
N ASP A 29 0.95 10.73 16.01
CA ASP A 29 1.07 10.33 17.42
C ASP A 29 2.50 9.94 17.81
N GLY A 30 3.42 9.82 16.83
CA GLY A 30 4.82 9.47 17.03
C GLY A 30 5.05 8.04 17.52
N GLN A 31 4.02 7.20 17.58
CA GLN A 31 4.14 5.82 18.01
C GLN A 31 4.48 4.92 16.80
N PRO A 32 5.34 3.90 16.96
CA PRO A 32 5.63 2.95 15.89
C PRO A 32 4.37 2.17 15.49
N PHE A 33 4.13 1.97 14.20
CA PHE A 33 3.06 1.06 13.74
C PHE A 33 3.37 -0.40 14.06
N ASN A 34 4.66 -0.74 14.17
CA ASN A 34 5.13 -2.03 14.63
C ASN A 34 6.50 -1.85 15.32
N ALA A 35 6.54 -2.08 16.63
CA ALA A 35 7.75 -1.87 17.44
C ALA A 35 8.90 -2.83 17.09
N ASP A 36 8.57 -4.07 16.73
CA ASP A 36 9.57 -5.12 16.48
C ASP A 36 10.03 -5.17 15.01
N TYR A 37 9.22 -4.65 14.09
CA TYR A 37 9.41 -4.81 12.64
C TYR A 37 9.26 -3.50 11.85
N ALA A 38 9.66 -2.37 12.43
CA ALA A 38 9.57 -1.06 11.80
C ALA A 38 10.27 -1.01 10.42
N VAL A 39 11.49 -1.55 10.32
CA VAL A 39 12.26 -1.60 9.07
C VAL A 39 11.50 -2.40 7.99
N THR A 40 11.04 -3.60 8.31
CA THR A 40 10.27 -4.44 7.37
C THR A 40 8.98 -3.77 6.92
N LEU A 41 8.31 -3.04 7.82
CA LEU A 41 7.12 -2.27 7.48
C LEU A 41 7.44 -1.13 6.50
N VAL A 42 8.51 -0.37 6.76
CA VAL A 42 8.95 0.72 5.89
C VAL A 42 9.33 0.22 4.51
N ASP A 43 10.11 -0.85 4.44
CA ASP A 43 10.54 -1.45 3.17
C ASP A 43 9.34 -1.94 2.37
N ALA A 44 8.44 -2.71 3.01
CA ALA A 44 7.24 -3.21 2.34
C ALA A 44 6.33 -2.09 1.82
N LEU A 45 6.18 -1.00 2.58
CA LEU A 45 5.35 0.14 2.20
C LEU A 45 5.97 0.92 1.03
N ARG A 46 7.29 1.12 1.07
CA ARG A 46 8.04 1.73 -0.04
C ARG A 46 7.92 0.90 -1.30
N ASP A 47 8.16 -0.41 -1.20
CA ASP A 47 8.10 -1.33 -2.34
C ASP A 47 6.69 -1.37 -2.95
N ALA A 48 5.65 -1.35 -2.11
CA ALA A 48 4.27 -1.30 -2.58
C ALA A 48 3.95 -0.01 -3.35
N GLU A 49 4.43 1.16 -2.91
CA GLU A 49 4.24 2.43 -3.64
C GLU A 49 5.00 2.43 -4.98
N VAL A 50 6.24 1.95 -4.99
CA VAL A 50 7.05 1.86 -6.22
C VAL A 50 6.41 0.91 -7.23
N ALA A 51 6.06 -0.31 -6.80
CA ALA A 51 5.46 -1.31 -7.68
C ALA A 51 4.08 -0.86 -8.20
N GLY A 52 3.25 -0.27 -7.33
CA GLY A 52 1.94 0.26 -7.75
C GLY A 52 2.05 1.39 -8.76
N SER A 53 3.03 2.29 -8.58
CA SER A 53 3.30 3.35 -9.55
C SER A 53 3.84 2.81 -10.88
N ALA A 54 4.71 1.80 -10.84
CA ALA A 54 5.21 1.14 -12.05
C ALA A 54 4.09 0.43 -12.82
N LEU A 55 3.16 -0.23 -12.12
CA LEU A 55 1.99 -0.86 -12.75
C LEU A 55 1.08 0.19 -13.40
N GLU A 56 0.79 1.29 -12.72
CA GLU A 56 -0.02 2.39 -13.25
C GLU A 56 0.57 2.92 -14.57
N VAL A 57 1.86 3.27 -14.58
CA VAL A 57 2.56 3.74 -15.78
C VAL A 57 2.56 2.70 -16.90
N ALA A 58 2.74 1.41 -16.58
CA ALA A 58 2.71 0.35 -17.58
C ALA A 58 1.32 0.21 -18.21
N LEU A 59 0.24 0.30 -17.42
CA LEU A 59 -1.13 0.24 -17.92
C LEU A 59 -1.48 1.46 -18.79
N GLU A 60 -1.04 2.66 -18.41
CA GLU A 60 -1.18 3.87 -19.24
C GLU A 60 -0.44 3.72 -20.57
N THR A 61 0.80 3.25 -20.54
CA THR A 61 1.60 2.99 -21.75
C THR A 61 0.91 1.97 -22.66
N LEU A 62 0.36 0.89 -22.09
CA LEU A 62 -0.40 -0.10 -22.85
C LEU A 62 -1.68 0.51 -23.45
N ALA A 63 -2.37 1.41 -22.74
CA ALA A 63 -3.53 2.10 -23.27
C ALA A 63 -3.15 2.97 -24.49
N ASP A 64 -2.04 3.71 -24.40
CA ASP A 64 -1.53 4.55 -25.49
C ASP A 64 -1.13 3.75 -26.73
N LEU A 65 -0.62 2.53 -26.56
CA LEU A 65 -0.25 1.64 -27.66
C LEU A 65 -1.45 1.03 -28.40
N SER A 66 -2.67 1.11 -27.84
CA SER A 66 -3.89 0.52 -28.42
C SER A 66 -3.72 -0.94 -28.90
N PRO A 67 -3.28 -1.87 -28.03
CA PRO A 67 -2.94 -3.23 -28.43
C PRO A 67 -4.17 -4.07 -28.81
N ALA A 68 -3.94 -5.08 -29.65
CA ALA A 68 -4.97 -6.05 -30.05
C ALA A 68 -5.19 -7.16 -29.00
N PHE A 69 -5.26 -6.80 -27.72
CA PHE A 69 -5.60 -7.70 -26.63
C PHE A 69 -6.45 -7.00 -25.57
N THR A 70 -7.05 -7.79 -24.67
CA THR A 70 -7.70 -7.28 -23.46
C THR A 70 -7.03 -7.84 -22.22
N LEU A 71 -7.02 -7.06 -21.14
CA LEU A 71 -6.60 -7.53 -19.83
C LEU A 71 -7.83 -7.87 -19.00
N ASP A 72 -7.79 -9.00 -18.30
CA ASP A 72 -8.82 -9.34 -17.32
C ASP A 72 -8.66 -8.46 -16.08
N ARG A 73 -9.62 -7.54 -15.92
CA ARG A 73 -9.69 -6.61 -14.80
C ARG A 73 -9.75 -7.33 -13.45
N GLU A 74 -10.56 -8.39 -13.35
CA GLU A 74 -10.74 -9.11 -12.09
C GLU A 74 -9.52 -9.96 -11.75
N ALA A 75 -8.80 -10.46 -12.74
CA ALA A 75 -7.53 -11.14 -12.50
C ALA A 75 -6.50 -10.21 -11.83
N ILE A 76 -6.47 -8.93 -12.22
CA ILE A 76 -5.55 -7.93 -11.65
C ILE A 76 -6.07 -7.43 -10.30
N PHE A 77 -7.26 -6.82 -10.26
CA PHE A 77 -7.78 -6.20 -9.03
C PHE A 77 -8.22 -7.23 -7.99
N GLY A 78 -8.66 -8.41 -8.41
CA GLY A 78 -9.03 -9.49 -7.50
C GLY A 78 -7.85 -9.96 -6.65
N ALA A 79 -6.66 -10.06 -7.24
CA ALA A 79 -5.44 -10.40 -6.52
C ALA A 79 -5.05 -9.32 -5.49
N MET A 80 -5.13 -8.04 -5.88
CA MET A 80 -4.86 -6.92 -4.98
C MET A 80 -5.86 -6.85 -3.83
N ARG A 81 -7.15 -7.01 -4.12
CA ARG A 81 -8.22 -7.04 -3.12
C ARG A 81 -8.00 -8.18 -2.12
N ALA A 82 -7.69 -9.39 -2.59
CA ALA A 82 -7.44 -10.52 -1.70
C ALA A 82 -6.25 -10.28 -0.75
N ALA A 83 -5.21 -9.58 -1.20
CA ALA A 83 -4.08 -9.18 -0.37
C ALA A 83 -4.46 -8.14 0.69
N LEU A 84 -5.23 -7.11 0.31
CA LEU A 84 -5.75 -6.09 1.22
C LEU A 84 -6.70 -6.69 2.27
N ASP A 85 -7.63 -7.55 1.85
CA ASP A 85 -8.54 -8.23 2.78
C ASP A 85 -7.77 -9.07 3.81
N ARG A 86 -6.67 -9.71 3.38
CA ARG A 86 -5.79 -10.46 4.29
C ARG A 86 -5.08 -9.53 5.28
N LEU A 87 -4.58 -8.39 4.82
CA LEU A 87 -3.97 -7.38 5.68
C LEU A 87 -4.99 -6.89 6.72
N GLU A 88 -6.19 -6.49 6.29
CA GLU A 88 -7.25 -6.00 7.18
C GLU A 88 -7.64 -7.01 8.26
N ARG A 89 -7.83 -8.29 7.87
CA ARG A 89 -8.09 -9.38 8.81
C ARG A 89 -6.96 -9.54 9.83
N ASN A 90 -5.71 -9.55 9.37
CA ASN A 90 -4.56 -9.73 10.25
C ASN A 90 -4.42 -8.57 11.24
N VAL A 91 -4.63 -7.32 10.80
CA VAL A 91 -4.54 -6.16 11.69
C VAL A 91 -5.74 -6.17 12.65
N ALA A 92 -6.95 -6.58 12.23
CA ALA A 92 -8.12 -6.73 13.11
C ALA A 92 -7.93 -7.79 14.21
N GLN A 93 -7.18 -8.86 13.95
CA GLN A 93 -6.88 -9.90 14.94
C GLN A 93 -5.75 -9.53 15.92
N ARG A 94 -4.99 -8.48 15.62
CA ARG A 94 -3.85 -8.01 16.44
C ARG A 94 -4.15 -6.79 17.31
N GLY A 95 -5.35 -6.22 17.21
CA GLY A 95 -5.86 -5.17 18.09
C GLY A 95 -6.82 -5.75 19.11
#